data_AF-A0A351NHG1-F1
#
_entry.id   AF-A0A351NHG1-F1
#
_cell.length_a   1.000
_cell.length_b   1.000
_cell.length_c   1.000
_cell.angle_alpha   90.00
_cell.angle_beta   90.00
_cell.angle_gamma   90.00
#
_symmetry.space_group_name_H-M   'P 1'
#
loop_
_entity.id
_entity.type
_entity.pdbx_description
1 polymer ?
#
loop_
_entity_poly.entity_id
_entity_poly.type
_entity_poly.pdbx_seq_one_letter_code
_entity_poly.pdbx_strand_id
1 'polypeptide(L)'
;LNKEKGIAVKRVAIDESVIPIPIRNKRDKDGQFVLDYKNNPVQSDFVKTGGNHHAAIFLTPSGKLQDVVVSFNEAVMRKSLGLEVVDRNYKKDEGWQFLFTLKQNEYFVFPNPEAGFSPKDYDLMDPANNAVISPNLYRVQKIAKCNYMFRHHLETNVEEDSRLRNISWINIRTPSGLEGAVKVRVDNLGRIVAVGEYD
;
A
#
# COMPACT_ATOMS: atom_id res chain seq x y z
N LEU A 1 3.81 -23.11 -34.36
CA LEU A 1 5.10 -23.35 -35.06
C LEU A 1 4.79 -23.83 -36.47
N ASN A 2 5.13 -23.03 -37.50
CA ASN A 2 4.80 -23.36 -38.88
C ASN A 2 5.97 -24.13 -39.53
N LYS A 3 6.02 -25.45 -39.32
CA LYS A 3 7.14 -26.31 -39.73
C LYS A 3 7.37 -26.31 -41.24
N GLU A 4 6.31 -26.17 -42.04
CA GLU A 4 6.39 -26.18 -43.51
C GLU A 4 7.11 -24.96 -44.09
N LYS A 5 7.14 -23.83 -43.37
CA LYS A 5 7.76 -22.58 -43.85
C LYS A 5 9.21 -22.37 -43.38
N GLY A 6 9.80 -23.32 -42.63
CA GLY A 6 11.18 -23.22 -42.13
C GLY A 6 11.45 -22.06 -41.16
N ILE A 7 10.41 -21.43 -40.61
CA ILE A 7 10.55 -20.27 -39.72
C ILE A 7 10.94 -20.76 -38.32
N ALA A 8 12.22 -20.60 -37.99
CA ALA A 8 12.75 -20.82 -36.65
C ALA A 8 12.45 -19.62 -35.74
N VAL A 9 11.99 -19.87 -34.52
CA VAL A 9 11.82 -18.82 -33.51
C VAL A 9 13.22 -18.36 -33.06
N LYS A 10 13.62 -17.16 -33.45
CA LYS A 10 14.96 -16.61 -33.13
C LYS A 10 15.05 -15.99 -31.74
N ARG A 11 13.95 -15.39 -31.26
CA ARG A 11 13.81 -14.91 -29.88
C ARG A 11 12.34 -14.93 -29.47
N VAL A 12 12.09 -15.13 -28.18
CA VAL A 12 10.81 -14.87 -27.55
C VAL A 12 11.05 -13.76 -26.54
N ALA A 13 10.21 -12.72 -26.56
CA ALA A 13 10.19 -11.70 -25.53
C ALA A 13 8.86 -11.85 -24.79
N ILE A 14 8.92 -11.94 -23.47
CA ILE A 14 7.74 -11.90 -22.61
C ILE A 14 7.54 -10.43 -22.25
N ASP A 15 6.42 -9.86 -22.67
CA ASP A 15 5.97 -8.54 -22.24
C ASP A 15 5.08 -8.76 -21.01
N GLU A 16 5.67 -8.62 -19.82
CA GLU A 16 4.88 -8.47 -18.60
C GLU A 16 4.83 -6.98 -18.25
N SER A 17 3.61 -6.47 -18.04
CA SER A 17 3.35 -5.10 -17.59
C SER A 17 3.92 -4.74 -16.21
N VAL A 18 4.70 -5.65 -15.61
CA VAL A 18 5.37 -5.50 -14.31
C VAL A 18 6.85 -5.73 -14.53
N ILE A 19 7.69 -4.78 -14.11
CA ILE A 19 9.15 -4.90 -14.16
C ILE A 19 9.57 -5.92 -13.10
N PRO A 20 10.02 -7.13 -13.47
CA PRO A 20 10.35 -8.14 -12.50
C PRO A 20 11.75 -7.88 -11.92
N ILE A 21 11.97 -8.23 -10.66
CA ILE A 21 13.27 -8.03 -9.99
C ILE A 21 14.09 -9.32 -10.14
N PRO A 22 15.37 -9.21 -10.56
CA PRO A 22 16.24 -10.38 -10.60
C PRO A 22 16.63 -10.81 -9.19
N ILE A 23 16.58 -12.11 -8.92
CA ILE A 23 16.96 -12.67 -7.62
C ILE A 23 18.30 -13.41 -7.67
N ARG A 24 18.84 -13.65 -8.87
CA ARG A 24 20.14 -14.32 -9.04
C ARG A 24 20.93 -13.74 -10.21
N ASN A 25 22.23 -13.99 -10.17
CA ASN A 25 23.12 -13.78 -11.31
C ASN A 25 23.31 -15.10 -12.05
N LYS A 26 23.36 -15.04 -13.38
CA LYS A 26 23.59 -16.17 -14.26
C LYS A 26 24.99 -16.72 -14.04
N ARG A 27 25.08 -18.04 -13.89
CA ARG A 27 26.35 -18.77 -13.78
C ARG A 27 26.53 -19.72 -14.95
N ASP A 28 27.77 -19.95 -15.35
CA ASP A 28 28.13 -20.97 -16.34
C ASP A 28 28.20 -22.38 -15.72
N LYS A 29 28.61 -23.37 -16.51
CA LYS A 29 28.74 -24.77 -16.06
C LYS A 29 29.78 -24.97 -14.95
N ASP A 30 30.72 -24.04 -14.79
CA ASP A 30 31.79 -24.07 -13.81
C ASP A 30 31.46 -23.19 -12.58
N GLY A 31 30.27 -22.60 -12.54
CA GLY A 31 29.77 -21.78 -11.45
C GLY A 31 30.23 -20.30 -11.50
N GLN A 32 30.93 -19.88 -12.54
CA GLN A 32 31.41 -18.50 -12.70
C GLN A 32 30.32 -17.59 -13.24
N PHE A 33 30.35 -16.29 -12.88
CA PHE A 33 29.36 -15.34 -13.38
C PHE A 33 29.50 -15.15 -14.89
N VAL A 34 28.38 -15.25 -15.60
CA VAL A 34 28.31 -14.85 -17.01
C VAL A 34 28.22 -13.32 -17.04
N LEU A 35 29.14 -12.65 -17.73
CA LEU A 35 29.21 -11.20 -17.80
C LEU A 35 28.60 -10.66 -19.11
N ASP A 36 28.05 -9.44 -19.05
CA ASP A 36 27.61 -8.69 -20.22
C ASP A 36 28.77 -7.95 -20.91
N TYR A 37 28.48 -7.20 -21.97
CA TYR A 37 29.47 -6.41 -22.72
C TYR A 37 30.13 -5.28 -21.91
N LYS A 38 29.61 -4.97 -20.71
CA LYS A 38 30.14 -3.98 -19.76
C LYS A 38 30.81 -4.64 -18.55
N ASN A 39 31.08 -5.94 -18.59
CA ASN A 39 31.63 -6.73 -17.48
C ASN A 39 30.73 -6.81 -16.23
N ASN A 40 29.41 -6.60 -16.35
CA ASN A 40 28.48 -6.80 -15.24
C ASN A 40 27.88 -8.22 -15.26
N PRO A 41 27.63 -8.85 -14.10
CA PRO A 41 26.91 -10.12 -14.06
C PRO A 41 25.53 -10.03 -14.72
N VAL A 42 25.30 -10.92 -15.69
CA VAL A 42 24.00 -11.09 -16.34
C VAL A 42 23.00 -11.60 -15.31
N GLN A 43 21.85 -10.95 -15.22
CA GLN A 43 20.79 -11.34 -14.30
C GLN A 43 20.05 -12.60 -14.78
N SER A 44 19.64 -13.47 -13.85
CA SER A 44 18.87 -14.68 -14.10
C SER A 44 17.86 -14.92 -12.99
N ASP A 45 16.77 -15.63 -13.25
CA ASP A 45 15.68 -15.87 -12.32
C ASP A 45 15.04 -14.56 -11.83
N PHE A 46 13.78 -14.38 -12.16
CA PHE A 46 13.06 -13.14 -11.93
C PHE A 46 11.85 -13.41 -11.06
N VAL A 47 11.57 -12.50 -10.13
CA VAL A 47 10.36 -12.56 -9.30
C VAL A 47 9.48 -11.35 -9.57
N LYS A 48 8.18 -11.61 -9.58
CA LYS A 48 7.17 -10.56 -9.60
C LYS A 48 6.94 -10.09 -8.17
N THR A 49 7.28 -8.84 -7.88
CA THR A 49 7.12 -8.22 -6.55
C THR A 49 5.69 -7.79 -6.24
N GLY A 50 4.70 -8.48 -6.82
CA GLY A 50 3.29 -8.13 -6.66
C GLY A 50 2.84 -8.14 -5.20
N GLY A 51 1.68 -7.50 -4.96
CA GLY A 51 1.10 -7.37 -3.63
C GLY A 51 1.67 -6.17 -2.89
N ASN A 52 0.98 -5.03 -2.98
CA ASN A 52 1.30 -3.88 -2.15
C ASN A 52 0.98 -4.22 -0.70
N HIS A 53 1.96 -4.05 0.18
CA HIS A 53 1.86 -4.45 1.58
C HIS A 53 1.59 -3.25 2.48
N HIS A 54 2.23 -2.11 2.20
CA HIS A 54 2.01 -0.85 2.91
C HIS A 54 1.92 0.31 1.91
N ALA A 55 1.27 1.40 2.31
CA ALA A 55 1.49 2.73 1.74
C ALA A 55 1.85 3.70 2.87
N ALA A 56 2.73 4.64 2.59
CA ALA A 56 3.08 5.72 3.50
C ALA A 56 2.63 7.04 2.90
N ILE A 57 1.94 7.86 3.69
CA ILE A 57 1.43 9.16 3.27
C ILE A 57 2.33 10.26 3.83
N PHE A 58 2.70 11.19 2.95
CA PHE A 58 3.52 12.34 3.26
C PHE A 58 2.82 13.64 2.86
N LEU A 59 3.05 14.69 3.64
CA LEU A 59 2.73 16.07 3.25
C LEU A 59 3.96 16.68 2.56
N THR A 60 3.78 17.20 1.35
CA THR A 60 4.83 17.92 0.63
C THR A 60 4.97 19.36 1.15
N PRO A 61 6.09 20.05 0.87
CA PRO A 61 6.22 21.49 1.17
C PRO A 61 5.13 22.37 0.55
N SER A 62 4.55 21.93 -0.57
CA SER A 62 3.43 22.59 -1.24
C SER A 62 2.06 22.32 -0.60
N GLY A 63 2.02 21.58 0.52
CA GLY A 63 0.79 21.24 1.24
C GLY A 63 -0.03 20.12 0.58
N LYS A 64 0.55 19.33 -0.33
CA LYS A 64 -0.15 18.23 -1.01
C LYS A 64 0.19 16.89 -0.38
N LEU A 65 -0.78 15.99 -0.30
CA LEU A 65 -0.53 14.61 0.09
C LEU A 65 0.10 13.81 -1.06
N GLN A 66 1.09 12.99 -0.74
CA GLN A 66 1.75 12.06 -1.65
C GLN A 66 1.94 10.70 -0.98
N ASP A 67 1.83 9.62 -1.76
CA ASP A 67 2.00 8.26 -1.26
C ASP A 67 3.29 7.59 -1.75
N VAL A 68 3.89 6.77 -0.89
CA VAL A 68 4.95 5.84 -1.24
C VAL A 68 4.45 4.44 -0.93
N VAL A 69 4.27 3.62 -1.97
CA VAL A 69 3.76 2.25 -1.83
C VAL A 69 4.93 1.29 -1.72
N VAL A 70 4.89 0.42 -0.72
CA VAL A 70 5.89 -0.60 -0.47
C VAL A 70 5.29 -1.97 -0.80
N SER A 71 5.94 -2.68 -1.71
CA SER A 71 5.55 -4.05 -2.06
C SER A 71 5.85 -5.03 -0.92
N PHE A 72 5.21 -6.20 -0.91
CA PHE A 72 5.52 -7.26 0.05
C PHE A 72 7.00 -7.70 -0.05
N ASN A 73 7.52 -7.84 -1.26
CA ASN A 73 8.92 -8.20 -1.47
C ASN A 73 9.87 -7.15 -0.89
N GLU A 74 9.63 -5.86 -1.16
CA GLU A 74 10.42 -4.78 -0.58
C GLU A 74 10.32 -4.75 0.95
N ALA A 75 9.12 -4.96 1.49
CA ALA A 75 8.91 -5.03 2.94
C ALA A 75 9.74 -6.16 3.60
N VAL A 76 9.77 -7.34 2.98
CA VAL A 76 10.57 -8.48 3.45
C VAL A 76 12.06 -8.20 3.33
N MET A 77 12.51 -7.66 2.20
CA MET A 77 13.91 -7.29 1.99
C MET A 77 14.37 -6.27 3.04
N ARG A 78 13.63 -5.18 3.23
CA ARG A 78 13.94 -4.17 4.26
C ARG A 78 14.04 -4.79 5.64
N LYS A 79 13.07 -5.62 6.03
CA LYS A 79 13.09 -6.30 7.34
C LYS A 79 14.28 -7.25 7.49
N SER A 80 14.67 -7.98 6.43
CA SER A 80 15.86 -8.83 6.46
C SER A 80 17.17 -8.05 6.65
N LEU A 81 17.18 -6.78 6.25
CA LEU A 81 18.30 -5.84 6.43
C LEU A 81 18.23 -5.06 7.76
N GLY A 82 17.26 -5.38 8.64
CA GLY A 82 17.06 -4.66 9.89
C GLY A 82 16.45 -3.26 9.73
N LEU A 83 15.90 -2.95 8.55
CA LEU A 83 15.27 -1.66 8.26
C LEU A 83 13.77 -1.68 8.56
N GLU A 84 13.21 -0.48 8.75
CA GLU A 84 11.75 -0.30 8.78
C GLU A 84 11.12 -0.63 7.42
N VAL A 85 9.88 -1.15 7.44
CA VAL A 85 9.16 -1.47 6.20
C VAL A 85 8.95 -0.21 5.35
N VAL A 86 8.65 0.91 6.02
CA VAL A 86 8.47 2.21 5.41
C VAL A 86 9.66 3.08 5.80
N ASP A 87 10.22 3.82 4.85
CA ASP A 87 11.18 4.88 5.16
C ASP A 87 10.41 6.14 5.61
N ARG A 88 10.31 6.35 6.92
CA ARG A 88 9.65 7.54 7.49
C ARG A 88 10.43 8.84 7.23
N ASN A 89 11.70 8.77 6.81
CA ASN A 89 12.53 9.92 6.47
C ASN A 89 12.60 10.19 4.95
N TYR A 90 11.77 9.51 4.14
CA TYR A 90 11.75 9.67 2.70
C TYR A 90 11.59 11.14 2.31
N LYS A 91 12.55 11.67 1.53
CA LYS A 91 12.58 13.07 1.06
C LYS A 91 12.48 14.13 2.16
N LYS A 92 12.88 13.80 3.40
CA LYS A 92 12.89 14.74 4.52
C LYS A 92 13.72 15.99 4.22
N ASP A 93 14.86 15.85 3.53
CA ASP A 93 15.71 16.97 3.13
C ASP A 93 15.06 17.86 2.05
N GLU A 94 14.08 17.33 1.31
CA GLU A 94 13.23 18.10 0.40
C GLU A 94 12.01 18.69 1.12
N GLY A 95 11.92 18.59 2.45
CA GLY A 95 10.85 19.11 3.29
C GLY A 95 9.58 18.25 3.33
N TRP A 96 9.64 16.99 2.90
CA TRP A 96 8.51 16.06 3.03
C TRP A 96 8.30 15.64 4.48
N GLN A 97 7.04 15.58 4.90
CA GLN A 97 6.63 15.29 6.27
C GLN A 97 5.88 13.97 6.30
N PHE A 98 6.39 12.96 7.00
CA PHE A 98 5.65 11.72 7.21
C PHE A 98 4.39 11.97 8.06
N LEU A 99 3.26 11.39 7.66
CA LEU A 99 2.00 11.50 8.40
C LEU A 99 1.60 10.17 9.04
N PHE A 100 1.36 9.15 8.22
CA PHE A 100 0.91 7.83 8.67
C PHE A 100 1.14 6.78 7.59
N THR A 101 1.07 5.51 7.99
CA THR A 101 1.02 4.37 7.07
C THR A 101 -0.40 3.84 6.92
N LEU A 102 -0.65 3.16 5.80
CA LEU A 102 -1.79 2.28 5.58
C LEU A 102 -1.28 0.86 5.38
N LYS A 103 -1.86 -0.07 6.13
CA LYS A 103 -1.72 -1.51 5.97
C LYS A 103 -3.10 -2.15 6.05
N GLN A 104 -3.28 -3.29 5.39
CA GLN A 104 -4.52 -4.06 5.49
C GLN A 104 -4.92 -4.29 6.96
N ASN A 105 -6.22 -4.14 7.23
CA ASN A 105 -6.86 -4.22 8.55
C ASN A 105 -6.47 -3.13 9.56
N GLU A 106 -5.75 -2.09 9.16
CA GLU A 106 -5.69 -0.86 9.96
C GLU A 106 -6.98 -0.06 9.82
N TYR A 107 -7.30 0.75 10.83
CA TYR A 107 -8.57 1.44 10.92
C TYR A 107 -8.42 2.95 10.82
N PHE A 108 -9.43 3.58 10.23
CA PHE A 108 -9.53 5.02 10.02
C PHE A 108 -10.95 5.48 10.32
N VAL A 109 -11.05 6.61 11.02
CA VAL A 109 -12.30 7.35 11.20
C VAL A 109 -12.33 8.45 10.15
N PHE A 110 -13.34 8.42 9.27
CA PHE A 110 -13.50 9.42 8.21
C PHE A 110 -14.41 10.56 8.66
N PRO A 111 -14.17 11.81 8.21
CA PRO A 111 -15.16 12.86 8.33
C PRO A 111 -16.38 12.54 7.48
N ASN A 112 -17.55 12.93 7.97
CA ASN A 112 -18.82 12.78 7.27
C ASN A 112 -19.63 14.08 7.38
N PRO A 113 -19.34 15.06 6.50
CA PRO A 113 -20.01 16.35 6.50
C PRO A 113 -21.52 16.27 6.29
N GLU A 114 -22.01 15.28 5.53
CA GLU A 114 -23.45 15.08 5.28
C GLU A 114 -24.20 14.72 6.57
N ALA A 115 -23.56 13.97 7.46
CA ALA A 115 -24.07 13.65 8.79
C ALA A 115 -23.65 14.65 9.88
N GLY A 116 -22.93 15.74 9.52
CA GLY A 116 -22.41 16.71 10.48
C GLY A 116 -21.34 16.15 11.43
N PHE A 117 -20.60 15.11 11.02
CA PHE A 117 -19.58 14.47 11.85
C PHE A 117 -18.16 14.86 11.44
N SER A 118 -17.36 15.29 12.41
CA SER A 118 -15.92 15.52 12.28
C SER A 118 -15.18 14.74 13.37
N PRO A 119 -14.14 13.95 13.04
CA PRO A 119 -13.37 13.20 14.03
C PRO A 119 -12.68 14.10 15.06
N LYS A 120 -12.49 15.39 14.76
CA LYS A 120 -11.83 16.36 15.65
C LYS A 120 -12.74 16.85 16.77
N ASP A 121 -14.04 16.63 16.65
CA ASP A 121 -15.05 17.17 17.55
C ASP A 121 -15.33 16.23 18.73
N TYR A 122 -14.77 15.02 18.69
CA TYR A 122 -15.01 13.95 19.67
C TYR A 122 -13.69 13.41 20.20
N ASP A 123 -13.68 12.98 21.46
CA ASP A 123 -12.62 12.11 21.97
C ASP A 123 -12.84 10.70 21.37
N LEU A 124 -11.98 10.33 20.42
CA LEU A 124 -12.09 9.05 19.72
C LEU A 124 -11.78 7.84 20.61
N MET A 125 -11.16 8.04 21.77
CA MET A 125 -10.84 6.96 22.73
C MET A 125 -11.90 6.81 23.82
N ASP A 126 -12.81 7.78 23.96
CA ASP A 126 -13.93 7.69 24.91
C ASP A 126 -15.03 6.76 24.38
N PRO A 127 -15.31 5.62 25.05
CA PRO A 127 -16.35 4.69 24.64
C PRO A 127 -17.76 5.31 24.57
N ALA A 128 -18.02 6.42 25.26
CA ALA A 128 -19.29 7.14 25.16
C ALA A 128 -19.57 7.66 23.75
N ASN A 129 -18.51 7.93 22.97
CA ASN A 129 -18.60 8.42 21.59
C ASN A 129 -18.70 7.28 20.54
N ASN A 130 -18.65 6.01 20.95
CA ASN A 130 -18.64 4.88 20.01
C ASN A 130 -19.84 4.88 19.05
N ALA A 131 -21.04 5.24 19.54
CA ALA A 131 -22.24 5.24 18.72
C ALA A 131 -22.18 6.25 17.56
N VAL A 132 -21.52 7.39 17.75
CA VAL A 132 -21.35 8.43 16.73
C VAL A 132 -20.13 8.19 15.84
N ILE A 133 -19.08 7.54 16.38
CA ILE A 133 -17.87 7.21 15.62
C ILE A 133 -18.08 5.99 14.70
N SER A 134 -18.81 4.98 15.17
CA SER A 134 -18.97 3.67 14.51
C SER A 134 -19.40 3.77 13.04
N PRO A 135 -20.41 4.59 12.66
CA PRO A 135 -20.82 4.74 11.25
C PRO A 135 -19.70 5.28 10.33
N ASN A 136 -18.69 5.91 10.91
CA ASN A 136 -17.60 6.57 10.21
C ASN A 136 -16.27 5.81 10.33
N LEU A 137 -16.28 4.60 10.92
CA LEU A 137 -15.12 3.77 11.17
C LEU A 137 -14.94 2.71 10.08
N TYR A 138 -13.79 2.75 9.40
CA TYR A 138 -13.47 1.88 8.28
C TYR A 138 -12.10 1.22 8.44
N ARG A 139 -11.99 -0.04 8.02
CA ARG A 139 -10.73 -0.76 7.90
C ARG A 139 -10.18 -0.71 6.48
N VAL A 140 -8.87 -0.66 6.34
CA VAL A 140 -8.18 -0.79 5.05
C VAL A 140 -8.34 -2.22 4.53
N GLN A 141 -8.79 -2.37 3.29
CA GLN A 141 -8.98 -3.66 2.62
C GLN A 141 -7.92 -3.91 1.55
N LYS A 142 -7.69 -2.94 0.65
CA LYS A 142 -6.71 -3.04 -0.45
C LYS A 142 -5.99 -1.71 -0.63
N ILE A 143 -4.74 -1.77 -1.07
CA ILE A 143 -3.89 -0.61 -1.28
C ILE A 143 -3.22 -0.75 -2.65
N ALA A 144 -3.22 0.34 -3.41
CA ALA A 144 -2.38 0.55 -4.56
C ALA A 144 -1.99 2.02 -4.66
N LYS A 145 -1.05 2.32 -5.55
CA LYS A 145 -0.59 3.68 -5.81
C LYS A 145 -1.80 4.56 -6.14
N CYS A 146 -2.02 5.60 -5.32
CA CYS A 146 -3.19 6.46 -5.41
C CYS A 146 -4.55 5.72 -5.38
N ASN A 147 -4.66 4.54 -4.79
CA ASN A 147 -5.94 3.81 -4.74
C ASN A 147 -6.05 3.04 -3.43
N TYR A 148 -6.86 3.56 -2.52
CA TYR A 148 -7.04 3.04 -1.17
C TYR A 148 -8.50 2.61 -1.01
N MET A 149 -8.69 1.32 -0.74
CA MET A 149 -10.00 0.76 -0.56
C MET A 149 -10.23 0.41 0.89
N PHE A 150 -11.33 0.92 1.41
CA PHE A 150 -11.75 0.72 2.78
C PHE A 150 -13.09 -0.02 2.82
N ARG A 151 -13.32 -0.71 3.93
CA ARG A 151 -14.58 -1.36 4.26
C ARG A 151 -15.03 -0.88 5.62
N HIS A 152 -16.33 -0.68 5.79
CA HIS A 152 -16.88 -0.34 7.09
C HIS A 152 -16.49 -1.43 8.09
N HIS A 153 -16.19 -1.06 9.34
CA HIS A 153 -15.66 -2.00 10.34
C HIS A 153 -16.60 -3.19 10.65
N LEU A 154 -17.92 -3.01 10.50
CA LEU A 154 -18.91 -4.09 10.64
C LEU A 154 -19.23 -4.83 9.33
N GLU A 155 -18.63 -4.42 8.20
CA GLU A 155 -18.91 -5.02 6.91
C GLU A 155 -18.11 -6.31 6.70
N THR A 156 -18.85 -7.40 6.49
CA THR A 156 -18.32 -8.75 6.26
C THR A 156 -18.24 -9.10 4.77
N ASN A 157 -19.04 -8.45 3.92
CA ASN A 157 -19.01 -8.66 2.48
C ASN A 157 -17.96 -7.76 1.80
N VAL A 158 -17.34 -8.26 0.75
CA VAL A 158 -16.36 -7.54 -0.06
C VAL A 158 -16.94 -7.01 -1.38
N GLU A 159 -18.22 -7.22 -1.64
CA GLU A 159 -18.91 -6.66 -2.80
C GLU A 159 -18.85 -5.13 -2.85
N GLU A 160 -18.75 -4.59 -4.07
CA GLU A 160 -18.60 -3.15 -4.35
C GLU A 160 -19.89 -2.61 -4.98
N ASP A 161 -21.03 -2.89 -4.35
CA ASP A 161 -22.32 -2.34 -4.79
C ASP A 161 -22.24 -0.80 -4.74
N SER A 162 -22.42 -0.17 -5.90
CA SER A 162 -22.31 1.28 -6.06
C SER A 162 -23.31 2.04 -5.19
N ARG A 163 -24.45 1.43 -4.85
CA ARG A 163 -25.48 2.02 -3.97
C ARG A 163 -25.03 2.13 -2.52
N LEU A 164 -24.03 1.35 -2.12
CA LEU A 164 -23.48 1.31 -0.75
C LEU A 164 -22.12 2.01 -0.64
N ARG A 165 -21.69 2.69 -1.70
CA ARG A 165 -20.47 3.51 -1.67
C ARG A 165 -20.64 4.63 -0.64
N ASN A 166 -19.60 4.87 0.15
CA ASN A 166 -19.55 5.76 1.31
C ASN A 166 -20.45 5.32 2.48
N ILE A 167 -21.03 4.12 2.43
CA ILE A 167 -21.76 3.49 3.53
C ILE A 167 -20.97 2.26 3.97
N SER A 168 -20.98 1.18 3.18
CA SER A 168 -20.26 -0.06 3.51
C SER A 168 -18.82 -0.08 3.00
N TRP A 169 -18.49 0.76 2.02
CA TRP A 169 -17.15 0.86 1.48
C TRP A 169 -16.77 2.24 0.96
N ILE A 170 -15.48 2.56 1.01
CA ILE A 170 -14.91 3.79 0.45
C ILE A 170 -13.78 3.40 -0.52
N ASN A 171 -13.70 4.11 -1.64
CA ASN A 171 -12.58 4.00 -2.57
C ASN A 171 -12.07 5.40 -2.90
N ILE A 172 -10.85 5.67 -2.43
CA ILE A 172 -10.15 6.93 -2.62
C ILE A 172 -9.08 6.72 -3.70
N ARG A 173 -9.17 7.50 -4.77
CA ARG A 173 -8.33 7.40 -5.98
C ARG A 173 -7.22 8.45 -6.05
N THR A 174 -7.00 9.21 -4.98
CA THR A 174 -5.92 10.20 -4.85
C THR A 174 -5.49 10.32 -3.39
N PRO A 175 -4.22 10.62 -3.08
CA PRO A 175 -3.79 10.84 -1.69
C PRO A 175 -4.61 11.93 -0.97
N SER A 176 -5.03 12.99 -1.68
CA SER A 176 -5.85 14.07 -1.11
C SER A 176 -7.20 13.62 -0.56
N GLY A 177 -7.77 12.51 -1.05
CA GLY A 177 -9.02 11.99 -0.50
C GLY A 177 -8.88 11.40 0.91
N LEU A 178 -7.66 11.26 1.42
CA LEU A 178 -7.38 10.89 2.82
C LEU A 178 -7.34 12.10 3.77
N GLU A 179 -7.52 13.32 3.26
CA GLU A 179 -7.54 14.52 4.09
C GLU A 179 -8.66 14.44 5.14
N GLY A 180 -8.30 14.71 6.40
CA GLY A 180 -9.22 14.63 7.54
C GLY A 180 -9.48 13.22 8.08
N ALA A 181 -9.07 12.16 7.38
CA ALA A 181 -9.14 10.81 7.91
C ALA A 181 -8.16 10.64 9.08
N VAL A 182 -8.64 10.07 10.18
CA VAL A 182 -7.84 9.88 11.40
C VAL A 182 -7.56 8.39 11.59
N LYS A 183 -6.28 8.00 11.56
CA LYS A 183 -5.85 6.63 11.86
C LYS A 183 -6.15 6.30 13.32
N VAL A 184 -6.69 5.11 13.55
CA VAL A 184 -6.98 4.60 14.90
C VAL A 184 -6.55 3.15 15.04
N ARG A 185 -6.17 2.76 16.26
CA ARG A 185 -5.93 1.36 16.63
C ARG A 185 -7.17 0.83 17.35
N VAL A 186 -7.67 -0.30 16.89
CA VAL A 186 -8.81 -0.98 17.48
C VAL A 186 -8.34 -2.29 18.13
N ASP A 187 -8.79 -2.56 19.35
CA ASP A 187 -8.49 -3.82 20.04
C ASP A 187 -9.45 -4.96 19.64
N ASN A 188 -9.23 -6.15 20.19
CA ASN A 188 -10.03 -7.33 19.85
C ASN A 188 -11.51 -7.22 20.27
N LEU A 189 -11.88 -6.23 21.08
CA LEU A 189 -13.25 -5.96 21.51
C LEU A 189 -13.90 -4.84 20.70
N GLY A 190 -13.21 -4.28 19.70
CA GLY A 190 -13.72 -3.18 18.89
C GLY A 190 -13.54 -1.81 19.52
N ARG A 191 -12.77 -1.67 20.60
CA ARG A 191 -12.51 -0.38 21.27
C ARG A 191 -11.34 0.33 20.61
N ILE A 192 -11.45 1.64 20.43
CA ILE A 192 -10.34 2.47 19.97
C ILE A 192 -9.37 2.67 21.14
N VAL A 193 -8.13 2.22 20.99
CA VAL A 193 -7.09 2.22 22.04
C VAL A 193 -5.91 3.15 21.73
N ALA A 194 -5.82 3.67 20.51
CA ALA A 194 -4.86 4.70 20.13
C ALA A 194 -5.36 5.51 18.93
N VAL A 195 -4.89 6.75 18.84
CA VAL A 195 -5.17 7.69 17.74
C VAL A 195 -3.84 8.13 17.11
N GLY A 196 -3.79 8.16 15.78
CA GLY A 196 -2.60 8.50 15.02
C GLY A 196 -1.80 7.28 14.54
N GLU A 197 -0.58 7.52 14.06
CA GLU A 197 0.36 6.46 13.72
C GLU A 197 0.83 5.74 15.00
N TYR A 198 0.94 4.42 14.92
CA TYR A 198 1.42 3.56 15.99
C TYR A 198 2.47 2.58 15.46
N ASP A 199 3.35 2.14 16.36
CA ASP A 199 4.41 1.17 16.07
C ASP A 199 3.95 -0.29 16.24
#